data_AF-A0AAC9N3U1-F1
#
_entry.id   AF-A0AAC9N3U1-F1
#
_cell.length_a   1.000
_cell.length_b   1.000
_cell.length_c   1.000
_cell.angle_alpha   90.00
_cell.angle_beta   90.00
_cell.angle_gamma   90.00
#
_symmetry.space_group_name_H-M   'P 1'
#
loop_
_entity.id
_entity.type
_entity.pdbx_description
1 polymer ?
#
loop_
_entity_poly.entity_id
_entity_poly.type
_entity_poly.pdbx_seq_one_letter_code
_entity_poly.pdbx_strand_id
1 'polypeptide(L)'
;MTEAQSPAVDLTKFSPEQLKAALAKIETKKDKDRESYKALVAETVPKAMFRLCAASEVISNAKTETFQFFENILDLKNQVYGLKEKQQSHTFSTDKEEITIGYRINDGWDDTVTAGIEKVQNYITSLATNDETAALVKIVFNLLKKDAKGNLKGSRVLELQKLTKDFDSEEFTDGVAIIAAAYKPVRSSWFIEASIINEDGTKTNVPLSMSAVGFSGAYKFDFFSEKIHQTDVIE
;
A
#
# COMPACT_ATOMS: atom_id res chain seq x y z
N MET A 1 39.08 -35.66 -14.81
CA MET A 1 38.61 -37.06 -14.76
C MET A 1 37.58 -37.09 -13.64
N THR A 2 36.28 -37.30 -13.84
CA THR A 2 35.58 -38.09 -14.86
C THR A 2 34.15 -37.53 -14.97
N GLU A 3 33.74 -37.10 -16.16
CA GLU A 3 32.34 -36.72 -16.43
C GLU A 3 31.47 -37.99 -16.38
N ALA A 4 30.51 -38.04 -15.47
CA ALA A 4 29.47 -39.06 -15.49
C ALA A 4 28.47 -38.72 -16.59
N GLN A 5 28.77 -39.17 -17.81
CA GLN A 5 27.80 -39.23 -18.90
C GLN A 5 26.60 -40.06 -18.46
N SER A 6 25.44 -39.41 -18.31
CA SER A 6 24.15 -40.08 -18.32
C SER A 6 24.08 -40.96 -19.56
N PRO A 7 23.76 -42.27 -19.46
CA PRO A 7 23.69 -43.11 -20.65
C PRO A 7 22.60 -42.55 -21.55
N ALA A 8 23.00 -42.08 -22.73
CA ALA A 8 22.08 -41.68 -23.79
C ALA A 8 21.21 -42.90 -24.10
N VAL A 9 19.92 -42.81 -23.75
CA VAL A 9 18.95 -43.87 -23.99
C VAL A 9 18.83 -44.02 -25.51
N ASP A 10 19.34 -45.12 -26.05
CA ASP A 10 19.30 -45.43 -27.48
C ASP A 10 17.87 -45.82 -27.87
N LEU A 11 17.11 -44.82 -28.31
CA LEU A 11 15.68 -44.89 -28.64
C LEU A 11 15.38 -45.83 -29.82
N THR A 12 16.41 -46.28 -30.57
CA THR A 12 16.27 -47.17 -31.74
C THR A 12 16.06 -48.64 -31.37
N LYS A 13 16.29 -49.02 -30.10
CA LYS A 13 16.13 -50.39 -29.60
C LYS A 13 14.74 -50.70 -29.04
N PHE A 14 13.85 -49.70 -28.96
CA PHE A 14 12.49 -49.86 -28.47
C PHE A 14 11.51 -49.93 -29.64
N SER A 15 10.58 -50.89 -29.59
CA SER A 15 9.48 -50.95 -30.57
C SER A 15 8.65 -49.66 -30.48
N PRO A 16 8.11 -49.13 -31.61
CA PRO A 16 7.22 -47.97 -31.60
C PRO A 16 6.08 -48.05 -30.57
N GLU A 17 5.61 -49.26 -30.28
CA GLU A 17 4.59 -49.52 -29.27
C GLU A 17 5.07 -49.30 -27.82
N GLN A 18 6.34 -49.62 -27.53
CA GLN A 18 6.94 -49.46 -26.20
C GLN A 18 7.20 -47.98 -25.86
N LEU A 19 7.63 -47.18 -26.84
CA LEU A 19 7.81 -45.73 -26.66
C LEU A 19 6.47 -45.00 -26.49
N LYS A 20 5.44 -45.39 -27.26
CA LYS A 20 4.09 -44.84 -27.10
C LYS A 20 3.49 -45.19 -25.73
N ALA A 21 3.69 -46.42 -25.25
CA ALA A 21 3.26 -46.83 -23.92
C ALA A 21 4.01 -46.10 -22.78
N ALA A 22 5.30 -45.82 -22.94
CA ALA A 22 6.08 -45.05 -21.97
C ALA A 22 5.67 -43.57 -21.90
N LEU A 23 5.44 -42.93 -23.06
CA LEU A 23 4.92 -41.56 -23.13
C LEU A 23 3.52 -41.46 -22.53
N ALA A 24 2.61 -42.39 -22.85
CA ALA A 24 1.28 -42.44 -22.26
C ALA A 24 1.33 -42.63 -20.73
N LYS A 25 2.29 -43.42 -20.19
CA LYS A 25 2.51 -43.55 -18.74
C LYS A 25 3.03 -42.26 -18.09
N ILE A 26 3.88 -41.50 -18.79
CA ILE A 26 4.38 -40.21 -18.31
C ILE A 26 3.26 -39.15 -18.34
N GLU A 27 2.47 -39.11 -19.40
CA GLU A 27 1.32 -38.21 -19.54
C GLU A 27 0.24 -38.50 -18.49
N THR A 28 -0.17 -39.76 -18.36
CA THR A 28 -1.13 -40.16 -17.31
C THR A 28 -0.63 -39.87 -15.90
N LYS A 29 0.67 -40.02 -15.63
CA LYS A 29 1.26 -39.61 -14.35
C LYS A 29 1.18 -38.10 -14.14
N LYS A 30 1.54 -37.30 -15.16
CA LYS A 30 1.44 -35.82 -15.10
C LYS A 30 0.00 -35.35 -14.89
N ASP A 31 -0.96 -35.96 -15.56
CA ASP A 31 -2.37 -35.61 -15.39
C ASP A 31 -2.90 -36.01 -14.02
N LYS A 32 -2.50 -37.18 -13.52
CA LYS A 32 -2.80 -37.60 -12.14
C LYS A 32 -2.17 -36.70 -11.08
N ASP A 33 -0.94 -36.23 -11.31
CA ASP A 33 -0.26 -35.28 -10.43
C ASP A 33 -0.98 -33.91 -10.44
N ARG A 34 -1.45 -33.44 -11.62
CA ARG A 34 -2.27 -32.23 -11.74
C ARG A 34 -3.61 -32.35 -11.03
N GLU A 35 -4.28 -33.49 -11.15
CA GLU A 35 -5.53 -33.77 -10.44
C GLU A 35 -5.32 -33.83 -8.92
N SER A 36 -4.25 -34.50 -8.48
CA SER A 36 -3.88 -34.58 -7.07
C SER A 36 -3.54 -33.20 -6.50
N TYR A 37 -2.83 -32.36 -7.26
CA TYR A 37 -2.58 -30.97 -6.89
C TYR A 37 -3.87 -30.17 -6.77
N LYS A 38 -4.78 -30.25 -7.76
CA LYS A 38 -6.08 -29.56 -7.69
C LYS A 38 -6.90 -30.01 -6.49
N ALA A 39 -6.92 -31.31 -6.19
CA ALA A 39 -7.61 -31.85 -5.02
C ALA A 39 -6.98 -31.32 -3.72
N LEU A 40 -5.65 -31.31 -3.62
CA LEU A 40 -4.93 -30.76 -2.46
C LEU A 40 -5.21 -29.27 -2.27
N VAL A 41 -5.24 -28.48 -3.35
CA VAL A 41 -5.62 -27.06 -3.31
C VAL A 41 -7.07 -26.92 -2.83
N ALA A 42 -8.00 -27.69 -3.39
CA ALA A 42 -9.40 -27.67 -3.01
C ALA A 42 -9.64 -28.07 -1.54
N GLU A 43 -8.78 -28.89 -0.96
CA GLU A 43 -8.83 -29.25 0.47
C GLU A 43 -8.14 -28.20 1.37
N THR A 44 -7.02 -27.64 0.92
CA THR A 44 -6.16 -26.76 1.72
C THR A 44 -6.71 -25.33 1.79
N VAL A 45 -7.21 -24.81 0.68
CA VAL A 45 -7.71 -23.42 0.60
C VAL A 45 -8.86 -23.17 1.60
N PRO A 46 -9.89 -24.02 1.71
CA PRO A 46 -10.95 -23.82 2.71
C PRO A 46 -10.43 -23.83 4.16
N LYS A 47 -9.47 -24.71 4.48
CA LYS A 47 -8.86 -24.77 5.82
C LYS A 47 -8.09 -23.47 6.13
N ALA A 48 -7.32 -22.96 5.17
CA ALA A 48 -6.62 -21.69 5.30
C ALA A 48 -7.60 -20.52 5.43
N MET A 49 -8.63 -20.47 4.57
CA MET A 49 -9.67 -19.43 4.60
C MET A 49 -10.40 -19.40 5.93
N PHE A 50 -10.76 -20.55 6.50
CA PHE A 50 -11.40 -20.61 7.82
C PHE A 50 -10.54 -19.94 8.91
N ARG A 51 -9.22 -20.21 8.92
CA ARG A 51 -8.30 -19.58 9.88
C ARG A 51 -8.16 -18.08 9.66
N LEU A 52 -8.09 -17.64 8.40
CA LEU A 52 -8.00 -16.22 8.05
C LEU A 52 -9.27 -15.44 8.44
N CYS A 53 -10.45 -16.02 8.20
CA CYS A 53 -11.72 -15.42 8.62
C CYS A 53 -11.80 -15.29 10.15
N ALA A 54 -11.43 -16.34 10.90
CA ALA A 54 -11.42 -16.29 12.36
C ALA A 54 -10.46 -15.21 12.89
N ALA A 55 -9.25 -15.09 12.32
CA ALA A 55 -8.32 -14.02 12.69
C ALA A 55 -8.87 -12.62 12.36
N SER A 56 -9.52 -12.46 11.20
CA SER A 56 -10.15 -11.20 10.82
C SER A 56 -11.29 -10.82 11.76
N GLU A 57 -12.08 -11.78 12.24
CA GLU A 57 -13.14 -11.55 13.22
C GLU A 57 -12.58 -11.05 14.55
N VAL A 58 -11.52 -11.69 15.05
CA VAL A 58 -10.81 -11.24 16.27
C VAL A 58 -10.31 -9.81 16.13
N ILE A 59 -9.68 -9.47 15.00
CA ILE A 59 -9.20 -8.10 14.75
C ILE A 59 -10.38 -7.12 14.64
N SER A 60 -11.48 -7.51 14.01
CA SER A 60 -12.68 -6.68 13.88
C SER A 60 -13.31 -6.36 15.25
N ASN A 61 -13.42 -7.37 16.12
CA ASN A 61 -13.96 -7.20 17.47
C ASN A 61 -13.04 -6.33 18.32
N ALA A 62 -11.72 -6.62 18.33
CA ALA A 62 -10.73 -5.81 19.04
C ALA A 62 -10.75 -4.34 18.57
N LYS A 63 -10.88 -4.10 17.26
CA LYS A 63 -11.02 -2.75 16.71
C LYS A 63 -12.28 -2.06 17.23
N THR A 64 -13.42 -2.75 17.20
CA THR A 64 -14.71 -2.20 17.64
C THR A 64 -14.66 -1.81 19.12
N GLU A 65 -14.21 -2.72 19.98
CA GLU A 65 -14.11 -2.50 21.42
C GLU A 65 -13.14 -1.36 21.75
N THR A 66 -11.99 -1.30 21.07
CA THR A 66 -11.01 -0.22 21.27
C THR A 66 -11.63 1.15 20.93
N PHE A 67 -12.33 1.27 19.81
CA PHE A 67 -13.02 2.53 19.47
C PHE A 67 -14.08 2.90 20.50
N GLN A 68 -14.84 1.94 21.02
CA GLN A 68 -15.84 2.19 22.08
C GLN A 68 -15.20 2.68 23.39
N PHE A 69 -14.03 2.16 23.78
CA PHE A 69 -13.33 2.66 24.97
C PHE A 69 -12.94 4.13 24.83
N PHE A 70 -12.45 4.53 23.66
CA PHE A 70 -12.00 5.90 23.43
C PHE A 70 -13.12 6.87 23.07
N GLU A 71 -14.26 6.41 22.55
CA GLU A 71 -15.46 7.25 22.35
C GLU A 71 -15.89 7.88 23.68
N ASN A 72 -15.96 7.07 24.74
CA ASN A 72 -16.26 7.55 26.09
C ASN A 72 -15.22 8.58 26.60
N ILE A 73 -13.94 8.36 26.31
CA ILE A 73 -12.85 9.27 26.72
C ILE A 73 -12.95 10.60 25.95
N LEU A 74 -13.24 10.55 24.65
CA LEU A 74 -13.40 11.74 23.81
C LEU A 74 -14.62 12.56 24.20
N ASP A 75 -15.73 11.90 24.52
CA ASP A 75 -16.93 12.57 25.02
C ASP A 75 -16.66 13.31 26.34
N LEU A 76 -15.99 12.65 27.29
CA LEU A 76 -15.58 13.28 28.54
C LEU A 76 -14.62 14.45 28.30
N LYS A 77 -13.64 14.29 27.41
CA LYS A 77 -12.70 15.36 27.04
C LYS A 77 -13.44 16.57 26.46
N ASN A 78 -14.41 16.35 25.58
CA ASN A 78 -15.24 17.41 25.00
C ASN A 78 -16.09 18.12 26.07
N GLN A 79 -16.65 17.37 27.03
CA GLN A 79 -17.40 17.95 28.15
C GLN A 79 -16.52 18.81 29.07
N VAL A 80 -15.32 18.34 29.40
CA VAL A 80 -14.41 19.02 30.35
C VAL A 80 -13.76 20.25 29.70
N TYR A 81 -13.33 20.15 28.44
CA TYR A 81 -12.52 21.19 27.80
C TYR A 81 -13.29 22.03 26.76
N GLY A 82 -14.54 21.68 26.42
CA GLY A 82 -15.40 22.46 25.53
C GLY A 82 -14.88 22.60 24.10
N LEU A 83 -13.91 21.78 23.69
CA LEU A 83 -13.30 21.84 22.37
C LEU A 83 -14.15 21.06 21.37
N LYS A 84 -14.65 21.72 20.32
CA LYS A 84 -15.10 21.00 19.12
C LYS A 84 -13.87 20.48 18.39
N GLU A 85 -13.46 19.25 18.69
CA GLU A 85 -12.25 18.66 18.09
C GLU A 85 -12.43 18.45 16.58
N LYS A 86 -11.59 19.11 15.79
CA LYS A 86 -11.42 18.89 14.33
C LYS A 86 -10.27 17.92 14.02
N GLN A 87 -9.78 17.21 15.03
CA GLN A 87 -8.61 16.33 14.89
C GLN A 87 -9.02 15.05 14.13
N GLN A 88 -8.16 14.60 13.22
CA GLN A 88 -8.37 13.37 12.45
C GLN A 88 -7.93 12.11 13.20
N SER A 89 -7.07 12.30 14.21
CA SER A 89 -6.52 11.25 15.05
C SER A 89 -6.25 11.77 16.46
N HIS A 90 -6.32 10.87 17.44
CA HIS A 90 -6.04 11.12 18.84
C HIS A 90 -5.02 10.10 19.34
N THR A 91 -3.97 10.59 19.98
CA THR A 91 -2.96 9.77 20.64
C THR A 91 -3.15 9.89 22.15
N PHE A 92 -3.29 8.73 22.80
CA PHE A 92 -3.38 8.58 24.25
C PHE A 92 -2.16 7.80 24.70
N SER A 93 -1.43 8.32 25.67
CA SER A 93 -0.16 7.75 26.12
C SER A 93 -0.13 7.69 27.65
N THR A 94 0.34 6.57 28.18
CA THR A 94 0.66 6.34 29.60
C THR A 94 2.18 6.27 29.78
N ASP A 95 2.65 5.88 30.96
CA ASP A 95 4.07 5.61 31.21
C ASP A 95 4.59 4.40 30.42
N LYS A 96 3.71 3.46 30.05
CA LYS A 96 4.08 2.17 29.44
C LYS A 96 3.46 1.91 28.07
N GLU A 97 2.41 2.62 27.69
CA GLU A 97 1.59 2.26 26.54
C GLU A 97 1.18 3.50 25.78
N GLU A 98 1.13 3.40 24.45
CA GLU A 98 0.61 4.46 23.59
C GLU A 98 -0.34 3.88 22.56
N ILE A 99 -1.52 4.49 22.45
CA ILE A 99 -2.54 4.13 21.46
C ILE A 99 -2.93 5.36 20.67
N THR A 100 -2.92 5.24 19.35
CA THR A 100 -3.44 6.25 18.43
C THR A 100 -4.64 5.69 17.68
N ILE A 101 -5.78 6.36 17.81
CA ILE A 101 -6.98 6.06 17.01
C ILE A 101 -7.27 7.20 16.06
N GLY A 102 -7.79 6.90 14.87
CA GLY A 102 -8.14 7.94 13.92
C GLY A 102 -8.67 7.39 12.61
N TYR A 103 -8.84 8.29 11.65
CA TYR A 103 -9.22 7.93 10.29
C TYR A 103 -8.28 8.54 9.25
N ARG A 104 -8.10 7.82 8.16
CA ARG A 104 -7.39 8.29 6.98
C ARG A 104 -8.36 9.00 6.04
N ILE A 105 -7.85 9.98 5.32
CA ILE A 105 -8.55 10.69 4.25
C ILE A 105 -7.82 10.38 2.94
N ASN A 106 -8.59 10.08 1.90
CA ASN A 106 -8.11 10.09 0.53
C ASN A 106 -8.45 11.45 -0.10
N ASP A 107 -7.54 11.93 -0.95
CA ASP A 107 -7.76 13.13 -1.75
C ASP A 107 -8.79 12.83 -2.84
N GLY A 108 -10.03 13.27 -2.63
CA GLY A 108 -11.09 13.25 -3.64
C GLY A 108 -11.20 14.59 -4.35
N TRP A 109 -11.67 14.55 -5.60
CA TRP A 109 -11.80 15.71 -6.47
C TRP A 109 -13.12 15.62 -7.23
N ASP A 110 -13.78 16.76 -7.45
CA ASP A 110 -14.87 16.84 -8.43
C ASP A 110 -14.34 17.00 -9.87
N ASP A 111 -15.24 17.11 -10.83
CA ASP A 111 -14.95 17.18 -12.26
C ASP A 111 -14.26 18.49 -12.67
N THR A 112 -14.35 19.55 -11.85
CA THR A 112 -13.78 20.87 -12.16
C THR A 112 -12.26 20.94 -11.95
N VAL A 113 -11.67 19.99 -11.22
CA VAL A 113 -10.22 19.96 -10.95
C VAL A 113 -9.39 20.00 -12.23
N THR A 114 -9.85 19.34 -13.29
CA THR A 114 -9.11 19.26 -14.55
C THR A 114 -9.04 20.62 -15.25
N ALA A 115 -10.16 21.36 -15.24
CA ALA A 115 -10.21 22.71 -15.80
C ALA A 115 -9.31 23.68 -15.04
N GLY A 116 -9.25 23.56 -13.70
CA GLY A 116 -8.33 24.34 -12.88
C GLY A 116 -6.86 24.02 -13.17
N ILE A 117 -6.51 22.73 -13.28
CA ILE A 117 -5.16 22.28 -13.64
C ILE A 117 -4.74 22.84 -15.01
N GLU A 118 -5.62 22.78 -16.00
CA GLU A 118 -5.34 23.28 -17.34
C GLU A 118 -5.08 24.79 -17.36
N LYS A 119 -5.89 25.59 -16.64
CA LYS A 119 -5.65 27.04 -16.46
C LYS A 119 -4.27 27.32 -15.87
N VAL A 120 -3.91 26.61 -14.80
CA VAL A 120 -2.59 26.76 -14.17
C VAL A 120 -1.47 26.37 -15.13
N GLN A 121 -1.62 25.28 -15.88
CA GLN A 121 -0.63 24.81 -16.85
C GLN A 121 -0.45 25.80 -18.01
N ASN A 122 -1.53 26.35 -18.53
CA ASN A 122 -1.50 27.32 -19.62
C ASN A 122 -0.74 28.58 -19.22
N TYR A 123 -1.07 29.14 -18.04
CA TYR A 123 -0.37 30.31 -17.52
C TYR A 123 1.13 30.03 -17.32
N ILE A 124 1.48 28.93 -16.63
CA ILE A 124 2.87 28.60 -16.34
C ILE A 124 3.68 28.31 -17.61
N THR A 125 3.07 27.70 -18.62
CA THR A 125 3.72 27.48 -19.92
C THR A 125 4.01 28.79 -20.64
N SER A 126 3.13 29.79 -20.51
CA SER A 126 3.36 31.12 -21.09
C SER A 126 4.56 31.85 -20.47
N LEU A 127 4.89 31.54 -19.21
CA LEU A 127 6.02 32.13 -18.50
C LEU A 127 7.37 31.49 -18.81
N ALA A 128 7.42 30.28 -19.39
CA ALA A 128 8.63 29.48 -19.58
C ALA A 128 9.58 30.01 -20.69
N THR A 129 9.80 31.31 -20.74
CA THR A 129 10.57 32.01 -21.78
C THR A 129 12.00 32.35 -21.36
N ASN A 130 12.36 32.22 -20.07
CA ASN A 130 13.70 32.50 -19.56
C ASN A 130 14.17 31.46 -18.52
N ASP A 131 15.49 31.34 -18.32
CA ASP A 131 16.09 30.32 -17.45
C ASP A 131 15.70 30.49 -15.96
N GLU A 132 15.42 31.73 -15.51
CA GLU A 132 14.96 32.01 -14.14
C GLU A 132 13.53 31.50 -13.88
N THR A 133 12.62 31.55 -14.87
CA THR A 133 11.27 30.98 -14.73
C THR A 133 11.24 29.46 -14.89
N ALA A 134 12.24 28.85 -15.53
CA ALA A 134 12.28 27.40 -15.74
C ALA A 134 12.26 26.59 -14.43
N ALA A 135 12.97 27.08 -13.40
CA ALA A 135 12.97 26.46 -12.08
C ALA A 135 11.58 26.52 -11.40
N LEU A 136 10.90 27.66 -11.53
CA LEU A 136 9.59 27.91 -10.96
C LEU A 136 8.49 27.11 -11.65
N VAL A 137 8.53 27.05 -12.98
CA VAL A 137 7.69 26.19 -13.82
C VAL A 137 7.79 24.73 -13.37
N LYS A 138 9.01 24.25 -13.14
CA LYS A 138 9.25 22.88 -12.65
C LYS A 138 8.64 22.63 -11.28
N ILE A 139 8.69 23.61 -10.37
CA ILE A 139 8.05 23.52 -9.05
C ILE A 139 6.53 23.37 -9.22
N VAL A 140 5.89 24.22 -10.03
CA VAL A 140 4.44 24.16 -10.22
C VAL A 140 4.00 22.86 -10.89
N PHE A 141 4.74 22.35 -11.89
CA PHE A 141 4.46 21.03 -12.46
C PHE A 141 4.60 19.88 -11.45
N ASN A 142 5.57 19.97 -10.54
CA ASN A 142 5.70 18.99 -9.46
C ASN A 142 4.51 19.05 -8.48
N LEU A 143 3.97 20.24 -8.23
CA LEU A 143 2.79 20.44 -7.40
C LEU A 143 1.52 19.90 -8.08
N LEU A 144 1.39 20.07 -9.40
CA LEU A 144 0.27 19.54 -10.18
C LEU A 144 0.39 18.04 -10.51
N LYS A 145 1.54 17.42 -10.18
CA LYS A 145 1.76 16.01 -10.47
C LYS A 145 0.73 15.15 -9.74
N LYS A 146 0.09 14.26 -10.49
CA LYS A 146 -0.83 13.25 -9.96
C LYS A 146 -0.07 12.14 -9.23
N ASP A 147 -0.71 11.53 -8.26
CA ASP A 147 -0.22 10.32 -7.60
C ASP A 147 -0.37 9.07 -8.49
N ALA A 148 0.05 7.91 -7.99
CA ALA A 148 -0.07 6.64 -8.73
C ALA A 148 -1.53 6.26 -9.04
N LYS A 149 -2.51 6.87 -8.36
CA LYS A 149 -3.95 6.65 -8.56
C LYS A 149 -4.57 7.69 -9.49
N GLY A 150 -3.78 8.62 -10.02
CA GLY A 150 -4.24 9.67 -10.93
C GLY A 150 -4.84 10.90 -10.24
N ASN A 151 -4.73 11.01 -8.91
CA ASN A 151 -5.30 12.12 -8.13
C ASN A 151 -4.23 13.17 -7.80
N LEU A 152 -4.64 14.44 -7.74
CA LEU A 152 -3.80 15.50 -7.20
C LEU A 152 -3.71 15.34 -5.67
N LYS A 153 -2.57 15.71 -5.06
CA LYS A 153 -2.45 15.68 -3.59
C LYS A 153 -2.99 16.96 -2.98
N GLY A 154 -3.85 16.86 -1.97
CA GLY A 154 -4.43 18.02 -1.29
C GLY A 154 -3.36 18.95 -0.68
N SER A 155 -2.29 18.37 -0.13
CA SER A 155 -1.17 19.16 0.43
C SER A 155 -0.49 20.05 -0.61
N ARG A 156 -0.38 19.58 -1.86
CA ARG A 156 0.23 20.35 -2.96
C ARG A 156 -0.64 21.53 -3.39
N VAL A 157 -1.95 21.43 -3.21
CA VAL A 157 -2.87 22.54 -3.50
C VAL A 157 -2.71 23.66 -2.48
N LEU A 158 -2.48 23.34 -1.21
CA LEU A 158 -2.13 24.35 -0.21
C LEU A 158 -0.81 25.06 -0.55
N GLU A 159 0.15 24.34 -1.12
CA GLU A 159 1.41 24.93 -1.60
C GLU A 159 1.16 25.83 -2.83
N LEU A 160 0.33 25.40 -3.79
CA LEU A 160 -0.08 26.23 -4.94
C LEU A 160 -0.78 27.52 -4.48
N GLN A 161 -1.66 27.46 -3.50
CA GLN A 161 -2.35 28.63 -2.92
C GLN A 161 -1.40 29.60 -2.22
N LYS A 162 -0.24 29.15 -1.75
CA LYS A 162 0.77 30.07 -1.21
C LYS A 162 1.48 30.80 -2.33
N LEU A 163 1.81 30.07 -3.40
CA LEU A 163 2.46 30.64 -4.58
C LEU A 163 1.61 31.71 -5.26
N THR A 164 0.27 31.65 -5.21
CA THR A 164 -0.58 32.71 -5.80
C THR A 164 -0.34 34.09 -5.20
N LYS A 165 0.30 34.20 -4.02
CA LYS A 165 0.69 35.50 -3.44
C LYS A 165 1.93 36.10 -4.10
N ASP A 166 2.78 35.26 -4.67
CA ASP A 166 4.03 35.64 -5.31
C ASP A 166 3.84 35.92 -6.81
N PHE A 167 2.71 35.48 -7.40
CA PHE A 167 2.32 35.72 -8.78
C PHE A 167 1.17 36.72 -8.88
N ASP A 168 1.39 37.83 -9.59
CA ASP A 168 0.32 38.78 -9.94
C ASP A 168 -0.39 38.33 -11.23
N SER A 169 -1.12 37.21 -11.15
CA SER A 169 -1.89 36.67 -12.28
C SER A 169 -3.28 36.22 -11.85
N GLU A 170 -4.28 36.84 -12.45
CA GLU A 170 -5.68 36.49 -12.27
C GLU A 170 -5.97 35.08 -12.80
N GLU A 171 -5.38 34.69 -13.93
CA GLU A 171 -5.55 33.37 -14.52
C GLU A 171 -4.96 32.26 -13.65
N PHE A 172 -3.76 32.48 -13.10
CA PHE A 172 -3.14 31.53 -12.17
C PHE A 172 -3.94 31.40 -10.88
N THR A 173 -4.36 32.54 -10.32
CA THR A 173 -5.12 32.59 -9.07
C THR A 173 -6.49 31.93 -9.22
N ASP A 174 -7.19 32.18 -10.32
CA ASP A 174 -8.46 31.52 -10.67
C ASP A 174 -8.28 30.01 -10.86
N GLY A 175 -7.26 29.59 -11.61
CA GLY A 175 -6.93 28.17 -11.79
C GLY A 175 -6.68 27.46 -10.46
N VAL A 176 -5.88 28.05 -9.58
CA VAL A 176 -5.62 27.49 -8.23
C VAL A 176 -6.86 27.52 -7.35
N ALA A 177 -7.70 28.55 -7.45
CA ALA A 177 -8.97 28.63 -6.71
C ALA A 177 -9.96 27.54 -7.14
N ILE A 178 -10.07 27.27 -8.44
CA ILE A 178 -10.89 26.18 -8.99
C ILE A 178 -10.38 24.83 -8.47
N ILE A 179 -9.07 24.58 -8.55
CA ILE A 179 -8.47 23.37 -8.00
C ILE A 179 -8.81 23.24 -6.51
N ALA A 180 -8.63 24.29 -5.71
CA ALA A 180 -8.93 24.26 -4.29
C ALA A 180 -10.42 24.01 -3.98
N ALA A 181 -11.33 24.59 -4.75
CA ALA A 181 -12.77 24.38 -4.62
C ALA A 181 -13.19 22.95 -4.99
N ALA A 182 -12.48 22.35 -5.95
CA ALA A 182 -12.67 20.99 -6.42
C ALA A 182 -12.26 19.93 -5.38
N TYR A 183 -11.48 20.31 -4.35
CA TYR A 183 -11.00 19.37 -3.34
C TYR A 183 -12.14 18.88 -2.43
N LYS A 184 -12.47 17.59 -2.54
CA LYS A 184 -13.48 16.88 -1.75
C LYS A 184 -12.81 15.74 -0.98
N PRO A 185 -12.22 15.99 0.20
CA PRO A 185 -11.59 14.93 0.98
C PRO A 185 -12.60 13.85 1.38
N VAL A 186 -12.26 12.58 1.12
CA VAL A 186 -13.12 11.43 1.46
C VAL A 186 -12.45 10.59 2.52
N ARG A 187 -13.14 10.36 3.65
CA ARG A 187 -12.65 9.43 4.68
C ARG A 187 -12.53 8.02 4.09
N SER A 188 -11.34 7.43 4.21
CA SER A 188 -11.03 6.14 3.57
C SER A 188 -11.07 4.95 4.52
N SER A 189 -10.45 5.06 5.70
CA SER A 189 -10.38 3.94 6.64
C SER A 189 -10.14 4.41 8.07
N TRP A 190 -10.75 3.74 9.03
CA TRP A 190 -10.42 3.85 10.45
C TRP A 190 -9.18 3.02 10.77
N PHE A 191 -8.28 3.56 11.59
CA PHE A 191 -7.05 2.89 12.00
C PHE A 191 -6.83 2.98 13.50
N ILE A 192 -6.05 2.02 13.98
CA ILE A 192 -5.51 1.95 15.34
C ILE A 192 -4.02 1.66 15.19
N GLU A 193 -3.21 2.40 15.92
CA GLU A 193 -1.79 2.12 16.13
C GLU A 193 -1.57 1.96 17.62
N ALA A 194 -0.79 0.95 18.02
CA ALA A 194 -0.51 0.67 19.42
C ALA A 194 0.99 0.42 19.59
N SER A 195 1.56 0.90 20.68
CA SER A 195 2.97 0.73 21.02
C SER A 195 3.16 0.51 22.52
N ILE A 196 4.13 -0.32 22.87
CA ILE A 196 4.59 -0.53 24.24
C ILE A 196 5.88 0.28 24.42
N ILE A 197 5.93 1.07 25.49
CA ILE A 197 7.09 1.85 25.91
C ILE A 197 7.91 0.97 26.85
N ASN A 198 9.13 0.66 26.43
CA ASN A 198 10.07 -0.14 27.21
C ASN A 198 10.71 0.70 28.33
N GLU A 199 11.37 0.03 29.29
CA GLU A 199 12.04 0.69 30.41
C GLU A 199 13.15 1.68 29.99
N ASP A 200 13.73 1.48 28.81
CA ASP A 200 14.72 2.38 28.20
C ASP A 200 14.12 3.57 27.45
N GLY A 201 12.78 3.70 27.44
CA GLY A 201 12.03 4.74 26.73
C GLY A 201 11.80 4.46 25.24
N THR A 202 12.25 3.32 24.72
CA THR A 202 12.01 2.95 23.32
C THR A 202 10.58 2.45 23.11
N LYS A 203 9.98 2.80 21.95
CA LYS A 203 8.63 2.37 21.57
C LYS A 203 8.70 1.14 20.68
N THR A 204 8.06 0.06 21.12
CA THR A 204 7.88 -1.17 20.33
C THR A 204 6.45 -1.23 19.81
N ASN A 205 6.29 -1.21 18.49
CA ASN A 205 4.98 -1.25 17.84
C ASN A 205 4.32 -2.63 18.02
N VAL A 206 3.03 -2.65 18.39
CA VAL A 206 2.19 -3.85 18.42
C VAL A 206 1.65 -4.10 17.02
N PRO A 207 2.07 -5.17 16.31
CA PRO A 207 1.65 -5.41 14.94
C PRO A 207 0.18 -5.84 14.88
N LEU A 208 -0.66 -5.01 14.25
CA LEU A 208 -2.10 -5.26 14.08
C LEU A 208 -2.49 -5.70 12.66
N SER A 209 -1.50 -5.87 11.76
CA SER A 209 -1.70 -6.34 10.39
C SER A 209 -0.93 -7.64 10.12
N MET A 210 -1.51 -8.53 9.31
CA MET A 210 -0.91 -9.83 9.00
C MET A 210 0.48 -9.72 8.34
N SER A 211 0.74 -8.62 7.63
CA SER A 211 2.05 -8.36 6.99
C SER A 211 3.12 -7.89 7.98
N ALA A 212 2.72 -7.35 9.13
CA ALA A 212 3.63 -6.85 10.16
C ALA A 212 3.87 -7.89 11.27
N VAL A 213 2.94 -8.82 11.47
CA VAL A 213 3.08 -9.91 12.45
C VAL A 213 4.13 -10.90 11.96
N GLY A 214 5.14 -11.16 12.80
CA GLY A 214 6.15 -12.18 12.53
C GLY A 214 5.58 -13.60 12.60
N PHE A 215 6.26 -14.55 11.95
CA PHE A 215 5.94 -15.97 12.10
C PHE A 215 6.09 -16.42 13.55
N SER A 216 5.22 -17.33 14.00
CA SER A 216 5.27 -17.87 15.35
C SER A 216 6.37 -18.93 15.51
N GLY A 217 7.00 -18.94 16.69
CA GLY A 217 8.03 -19.92 17.04
C GLY A 217 9.28 -19.85 16.14
N ALA A 218 9.88 -21.01 15.86
CA ALA A 218 11.05 -21.11 15.00
C ALA A 218 10.70 -21.23 13.50
N TYR A 219 9.44 -20.99 13.11
CA TYR A 219 9.01 -21.17 11.73
C TYR A 219 9.62 -20.10 10.83
N LYS A 220 10.27 -20.57 9.75
CA LYS A 220 10.79 -19.74 8.66
C LYS A 220 10.21 -20.25 7.36
N PHE A 221 9.50 -19.38 6.65
CA PHE A 221 9.05 -19.67 5.30
C PHE A 221 10.06 -19.10 4.31
N ASP A 222 10.59 -19.96 3.45
CA ASP A 222 11.47 -19.59 2.34
C ASP A 222 10.88 -20.20 1.06
N PHE A 223 10.64 -19.36 0.06
CA PHE A 223 10.03 -19.75 -1.20
C PHE A 223 11.07 -19.63 -2.32
N PHE A 224 11.67 -20.76 -2.71
CA PHE A 224 12.56 -20.92 -3.87
C PHE A 224 13.37 -19.67 -4.23
N SER A 225 13.95 -18.98 -3.25
CA SER A 225 14.82 -17.86 -3.55
C SER A 225 16.14 -18.45 -4.00
N GLU A 226 16.30 -18.68 -5.31
CA GLU A 226 17.62 -18.56 -5.89
C GLU A 226 18.14 -17.21 -5.45
N LYS A 227 19.23 -17.21 -4.68
CA LYS A 227 19.92 -15.99 -4.26
C LYS A 227 20.05 -15.15 -5.52
N ILE A 228 19.44 -13.97 -5.54
CA ILE A 228 19.76 -12.97 -6.55
C ILE A 228 21.26 -12.76 -6.39
N HIS A 229 22.06 -13.40 -7.26
CA HIS A 229 23.45 -13.02 -7.42
C HIS A 229 23.35 -11.57 -7.86
N GLN A 230 23.74 -10.70 -6.93
CA GLN A 230 24.09 -9.34 -7.24
C GLN A 230 25.30 -9.45 -8.18
N THR A 231 25.02 -9.71 -9.46
CA THR A 231 26.00 -9.64 -10.52
C THR A 231 26.32 -8.15 -10.63
N ASP A 232 27.45 -7.80 -10.03
CA ASP A 232 28.38 -6.80 -10.51
C ASP A 232 27.73 -5.58 -11.18
N VAL A 233 27.52 -4.53 -10.38
CA VAL A 233 27.64 -3.17 -10.88
C VAL A 233 29.13 -2.98 -11.24
N ILE A 234 29.44 -3.30 -12.49
CA ILE A 234 30.61 -2.87 -13.27
C ILE A 234 29.96 -2.44 -14.59
N GLU A 235 29.98 -1.19 -15.06
CA GLU A 235 30.88 -0.05 -14.94
C GLU A 235 30.06 1.23 -15.18
#